data_AF-J4GF43-F1
#
_entry.id   AF-J4GF43-F1
#
_cell.length_a   1.000
_cell.length_b   1.000
_cell.length_c   1.000
_cell.angle_alpha   90.00
_cell.angle_beta   90.00
_cell.angle_gamma   90.00
#
_symmetry.space_group_name_H-M   'P 1'
#
loop_
_entity.id
_entity.type
_entity.pdbx_description
1 polymer ?
#
loop_
_entity_poly.entity_id
_entity_poly.type
_entity_poly.pdbx_seq_one_letter_code
_entity_poly.pdbx_strand_id
1 'polypeptide(L)'
;METGDVPPSAAPLLDDPSPVLEIQHTRTPSFHAHPARAGTYPVYLQERGISSRRPTERAQTLPDPLPSASTVVEKLDGFTFLTPKLSDSDLPTPSGDSKHDGNDAVERKRNPFVVAWRWSFDQITNHWIIFSTFFILSTVAICFAVGFSLRLKFFDAVQVLDQEEAQQVPAVVLGANLITIDAIGQTMTLDWFVYYNCNPSDCVDVNVYFDQNLLRTGSQSGAANNEKPTPIFFINGTDYLTYNAGSNSDWRTNSPEFRTQVAITNYYAGGRSAQSYPFDKYTALLVFFAEDTNNNTIPMALNVTTGIAVGYNAALETYASGTGLHGELIKEFTVTRGQVVRLYAILTVIAVWLVTLTFVMACITTVFFGKGVQPDILVAPVAALFAFTALRSTLPGAPTTFGADIDFVGILPCLALLIFSSVFMSAIFLFRREPENDTRRWVEMHKKV
;
A
#
# COMPACT_ATOMS: atom_id res chain seq x y z
N MET A 1 -20.12 12.02 77.46
CA MET A 1 -21.58 11.94 77.29
C MET A 1 -21.82 11.90 75.79
N GLU A 2 -22.40 10.79 75.35
CA GLU A 2 -22.90 10.45 74.00
C GLU A 2 -21.95 10.46 72.79
N THR A 3 -21.42 9.25 72.58
CA THR A 3 -21.12 8.58 71.31
C THR A 3 -22.37 8.44 70.44
N GLY A 4 -22.29 8.83 69.17
CA GLY A 4 -23.30 8.57 68.14
C GLY A 4 -22.74 7.66 67.06
N ASP A 5 -23.14 6.40 67.09
CA ASP A 5 -22.80 5.33 66.14
C ASP A 5 -23.49 5.54 64.78
N VAL A 6 -22.70 5.41 63.70
CA VAL A 6 -23.19 5.34 62.32
C VAL A 6 -23.16 3.88 61.87
N PRO A 7 -24.29 3.28 61.42
CA PRO A 7 -24.32 1.89 60.99
C PRO A 7 -23.77 1.72 59.56
N PRO A 8 -23.16 0.56 59.24
CA PRO A 8 -22.60 0.28 57.93
C PRO A 8 -23.69 -0.07 56.90
N SER A 9 -23.53 0.51 55.71
CA SER A 9 -24.36 0.29 54.51
C SER A 9 -24.25 -1.16 54.03
N ALA A 10 -25.41 -1.78 53.83
CA ALA A 10 -25.58 -3.14 53.34
C ALA A 10 -25.24 -3.26 51.85
N ALA A 11 -24.47 -4.29 51.52
CA ALA A 11 -24.23 -4.74 50.15
C ALA A 11 -25.49 -5.43 49.57
N PRO A 12 -25.83 -5.25 48.28
CA PRO A 12 -26.84 -6.06 47.62
C PRO A 12 -26.24 -7.38 47.11
N LEU A 13 -26.93 -8.46 47.44
CA LEU A 13 -26.71 -9.85 47.04
C LEU A 13 -27.61 -10.17 45.83
N LEU A 14 -27.07 -10.95 44.89
CA LEU A 14 -27.71 -11.78 43.85
C LEU A 14 -28.60 -11.11 42.78
N ASP A 15 -28.13 -11.20 41.53
CA ASP A 15 -28.98 -11.45 40.36
C ASP A 15 -28.51 -12.74 39.65
N ASP A 16 -29.52 -13.52 39.28
CA ASP A 16 -29.55 -14.91 38.83
C ASP A 16 -29.14 -15.04 37.34
N PRO A 17 -28.36 -16.08 36.92
CA PRO A 17 -28.08 -16.30 35.50
C PRO A 17 -29.26 -16.99 34.80
N SER A 18 -29.88 -16.28 33.85
CA SER A 18 -30.86 -16.87 32.93
C SER A 18 -30.21 -17.88 31.97
N PRO A 19 -30.88 -18.98 31.62
CA PRO A 19 -30.34 -20.02 30.75
C PRO A 19 -30.35 -19.58 29.27
N VAL A 20 -29.21 -19.75 28.61
CA VAL A 20 -29.05 -19.60 27.16
C VAL A 20 -29.77 -20.76 26.46
N LEU A 21 -30.81 -20.40 25.71
CA LEU A 21 -31.58 -21.32 24.89
C LEU A 21 -30.87 -21.46 23.53
N GLU A 22 -30.12 -22.56 23.40
CA GLU A 22 -29.40 -22.94 22.18
C GLU A 22 -30.41 -23.49 21.15
N ILE A 23 -30.86 -22.63 20.22
CA ILE A 23 -31.65 -23.05 19.06
C ILE A 23 -30.69 -23.52 17.97
N GLN A 24 -30.53 -24.84 17.85
CA GLN A 24 -29.96 -25.47 16.67
C GLN A 24 -30.86 -25.23 15.45
N HIS A 25 -30.43 -24.36 14.53
CA HIS A 25 -30.97 -24.31 13.18
C HIS A 25 -30.07 -25.11 12.22
N THR A 26 -30.47 -26.36 12.00
CA THR A 26 -30.08 -27.16 10.83
C THR A 26 -30.66 -26.49 9.58
N ARG A 27 -29.81 -25.85 8.78
CA ARG A 27 -30.12 -25.48 7.39
C ARG A 27 -29.22 -26.26 6.43
N THR A 28 -29.86 -27.15 5.70
CA THR A 28 -29.38 -27.77 4.47
C THR A 28 -29.17 -26.70 3.38
N PRO A 29 -28.09 -26.75 2.57
CA PRO A 29 -27.96 -25.89 1.41
C PRO A 29 -28.66 -26.55 0.21
N SER A 30 -29.80 -25.99 -0.21
CA SER A 30 -30.35 -26.24 -1.54
C SER A 30 -29.66 -25.31 -2.53
N PHE A 31 -28.86 -25.90 -3.42
CA PHE A 31 -28.32 -25.21 -4.60
C PHE A 31 -29.47 -24.95 -5.58
N HIS A 32 -29.98 -23.72 -5.60
CA HIS A 32 -30.75 -23.22 -6.74
C HIS A 32 -29.86 -22.31 -7.59
N ALA A 33 -29.54 -22.81 -8.78
CA ALA A 33 -28.92 -22.05 -9.85
C ALA A 33 -29.87 -20.93 -10.29
N HIS A 34 -29.41 -19.68 -10.21
CA HIS A 34 -30.07 -18.54 -10.85
C HIS A 34 -29.58 -18.38 -12.30
N PRO A 35 -30.48 -18.04 -13.24
CA PRO A 35 -30.17 -17.95 -14.65
C PRO A 35 -29.37 -16.69 -14.99
N ALA A 36 -28.52 -16.83 -16.01
CA ALA A 36 -27.71 -15.79 -16.61
C ALA A 36 -28.56 -14.56 -16.97
N ARG A 37 -28.21 -13.39 -16.40
CA ARG A 37 -28.76 -12.10 -16.80
C ARG A 37 -27.79 -11.45 -17.78
N ALA A 38 -28.30 -11.17 -18.98
CA ALA A 38 -27.59 -10.50 -20.05
C ALA A 38 -27.16 -9.08 -19.62
N GLY A 39 -25.86 -8.90 -19.43
CA GLY A 39 -25.24 -7.58 -19.36
C GLY A 39 -24.83 -7.15 -20.77
N THR A 40 -25.53 -6.16 -21.31
CA THR A 40 -25.06 -5.39 -22.46
C THR A 40 -23.87 -4.55 -22.02
N TYR A 41 -22.69 -4.91 -22.51
CA TYR A 41 -21.49 -4.08 -22.45
C TYR A 41 -21.71 -2.79 -23.27
N PRO A 42 -21.23 -1.62 -22.82
CA PRO A 42 -20.96 -0.53 -23.74
C PRO A 42 -19.74 -0.92 -24.59
N VAL A 43 -19.97 -1.12 -25.88
CA VAL A 43 -18.93 -1.27 -26.90
C VAL A 43 -18.28 0.10 -27.08
N TYR A 44 -17.00 0.22 -26.72
CA TYR A 44 -16.18 1.35 -27.15
C TYR A 44 -16.03 1.27 -28.68
N LEU A 45 -16.74 2.14 -29.38
CA LEU A 45 -16.50 2.40 -30.80
C LEU A 45 -15.18 3.18 -30.92
N GLN A 46 -14.12 2.42 -31.21
CA GLN A 46 -12.86 2.95 -31.67
C GLN A 46 -13.01 3.36 -33.14
N GLU A 47 -13.42 4.60 -33.41
CA GLU A 47 -13.40 5.16 -34.75
C GLU A 47 -11.95 5.45 -35.20
N ARG A 48 -11.45 4.61 -36.10
CA ARG A 48 -10.29 4.90 -36.94
C ARG A 48 -10.76 5.57 -38.23
N GLY A 49 -10.32 6.82 -38.41
CA GLY A 49 -9.75 7.25 -39.67
C GLY A 49 -10.57 8.25 -40.48
N ILE A 50 -10.19 9.54 -40.38
CA ILE A 50 -10.14 10.42 -41.56
C ILE A 50 -8.80 11.16 -41.55
N SER A 51 -8.05 10.90 -42.62
CA SER A 51 -6.83 11.55 -43.04
C SER A 51 -7.11 13.00 -43.45
N SER A 52 -6.36 13.96 -42.89
CA SER A 52 -6.11 15.24 -43.55
C SER A 52 -4.70 15.75 -43.26
N ARG A 53 -4.04 16.21 -44.33
CA ARG A 53 -2.64 16.60 -44.46
C ARG A 53 -2.35 18.01 -43.90
N ARG A 54 -1.29 18.12 -43.07
CA ARG A 54 -0.19 19.15 -42.95
C ARG A 54 -0.53 20.67 -42.89
N PRO A 55 0.38 21.58 -42.44
CA PRO A 55 1.83 21.47 -42.13
C PRO A 55 2.24 21.93 -40.69
N THR A 56 3.22 21.32 -40.03
CA THR A 56 4.68 21.63 -39.98
C THR A 56 5.08 23.00 -39.41
N GLU A 57 5.48 23.02 -38.13
CA GLU A 57 6.43 23.90 -37.37
C GLU A 57 5.91 23.96 -35.91
N ARG A 58 6.66 23.86 -34.80
CA ARG A 58 8.09 23.98 -34.46
C ARG A 58 8.28 23.31 -33.08
N ALA A 59 9.47 22.77 -32.87
CA ALA A 59 9.86 21.91 -31.75
C ALA A 59 9.81 22.53 -30.34
N GLN A 60 9.42 21.72 -29.36
CA GLN A 60 10.08 21.63 -28.05
C GLN A 60 10.29 20.16 -27.69
N THR A 61 11.56 19.77 -27.59
CA THR A 61 12.06 18.44 -27.25
C THR A 61 11.78 18.12 -25.78
N LEU A 62 10.84 17.21 -25.52
CA LEU A 62 10.71 16.50 -24.25
C LEU A 62 11.73 15.33 -24.23
N PRO A 63 12.35 15.01 -23.08
CA PRO A 63 13.23 13.85 -22.97
C PRO A 63 12.44 12.54 -23.06
N ASP A 64 13.08 11.53 -23.64
CA ASP A 64 12.52 10.19 -23.89
C ASP A 64 11.90 9.55 -22.63
N PRO A 65 10.78 8.83 -22.77
CA PRO A 65 10.22 8.06 -21.66
C PRO A 65 11.19 6.93 -21.27
N LEU A 66 11.48 6.86 -19.97
CA LEU A 66 12.20 5.75 -19.34
C LEU A 66 11.58 4.40 -19.76
N PRO A 67 12.41 3.38 -20.10
CA PRO A 67 11.90 2.08 -20.48
C PRO A 67 11.15 1.43 -19.31
N SER A 68 9.95 0.93 -19.63
CA SER A 68 9.11 0.10 -18.76
C SER A 68 9.89 -1.11 -18.26
N ALA A 69 9.84 -1.37 -16.95
CA ALA A 69 10.55 -2.43 -16.24
C ALA A 69 10.06 -3.87 -16.51
N SER A 70 9.47 -4.14 -17.68
CA SER A 70 8.90 -5.45 -18.06
C SER A 70 9.66 -6.18 -19.17
N THR A 71 10.86 -5.73 -19.56
CA THR A 71 11.62 -6.33 -20.69
C THR A 71 13.02 -6.87 -20.33
N VAL A 72 13.29 -7.23 -19.06
CA VAL A 72 14.61 -7.74 -18.62
C VAL A 72 14.53 -9.14 -17.99
N VAL A 73 13.69 -10.05 -18.51
CA VAL A 73 13.64 -11.45 -18.02
C VAL A 73 13.82 -12.52 -19.12
N GLU A 74 14.12 -12.14 -20.37
CA GLU A 74 14.45 -13.11 -21.42
C GLU A 74 15.83 -12.83 -22.04
N LYS A 75 16.89 -13.17 -21.31
CA LYS A 75 18.18 -13.62 -21.87
C LYS A 75 19.13 -14.01 -20.75
N LEU A 76 18.97 -15.23 -20.24
CA LEU A 76 20.04 -15.91 -19.50
C LEU A 76 20.11 -17.39 -19.91
N ASP A 77 20.06 -17.66 -21.21
CA ASP A 77 20.46 -18.95 -21.76
C ASP A 77 21.95 -18.91 -22.10
N GLY A 78 22.75 -19.62 -21.30
CA GLY A 78 24.16 -19.82 -21.59
C GLY A 78 25.08 -19.82 -20.37
N PHE A 79 24.75 -20.60 -19.33
CA PHE A 79 25.72 -20.95 -18.30
C PHE A 79 25.92 -22.47 -18.26
N THR A 80 26.82 -22.94 -19.11
CA THR A 80 27.25 -24.33 -19.18
C THR A 80 28.06 -24.66 -17.92
N PHE A 81 27.51 -25.51 -17.07
CA PHE A 81 28.22 -26.11 -15.94
C PHE A 81 29.39 -26.96 -16.46
N LEU A 82 30.62 -26.50 -16.23
CA LEU A 82 31.81 -27.34 -16.38
C LEU A 82 31.90 -28.26 -15.16
N THR A 83 31.57 -29.53 -15.37
CA THR A 83 31.89 -30.64 -14.47
C THR A 83 33.41 -30.87 -14.49
N PRO A 84 34.08 -30.97 -13.34
CA PRO A 84 35.47 -31.42 -13.31
C PRO A 84 35.47 -32.94 -13.55
N LYS A 85 36.04 -33.35 -14.69
CA LYS A 85 36.42 -34.74 -14.96
C LYS A 85 37.50 -35.15 -13.97
N LEU A 86 37.14 -36.03 -13.05
CA LEU A 86 38.07 -36.81 -12.25
C LEU A 86 38.66 -37.89 -13.17
N SER A 87 39.96 -37.81 -13.45
CA SER A 87 40.72 -38.83 -14.18
C SER A 87 41.71 -39.45 -13.20
N ASP A 88 41.37 -40.64 -12.71
CA ASP A 88 42.32 -41.60 -12.17
C ASP A 88 43.17 -42.14 -13.32
N SER A 89 44.50 -42.01 -13.26
CA SER A 89 45.47 -43.10 -13.54
C SER A 89 46.92 -42.61 -13.43
N ASP A 90 47.73 -43.49 -12.82
CA ASP A 90 49.17 -43.73 -13.04
C ASP A 90 50.21 -43.08 -12.10
N LEU A 91 50.65 -43.92 -11.16
CA LEU A 91 52.03 -43.99 -10.65
C LEU A 91 53.03 -44.09 -11.83
N PRO A 92 54.23 -43.49 -11.71
CA PRO A 92 55.40 -44.33 -11.39
C PRO A 92 56.41 -43.72 -10.41
N THR A 93 57.26 -44.66 -9.97
CA THR A 93 58.39 -44.67 -9.02
C THR A 93 59.50 -43.62 -9.21
N PRO A 94 60.39 -43.47 -8.20
CA PRO A 94 61.32 -42.35 -8.07
C PRO A 94 62.66 -42.62 -8.76
N SER A 95 63.19 -41.61 -9.45
CA SER A 95 64.60 -41.50 -9.76
C SER A 95 64.94 -40.13 -10.33
N GLY A 96 66.07 -39.57 -9.89
CA GLY A 96 66.85 -38.64 -10.70
C GLY A 96 66.89 -37.20 -10.20
N ASP A 97 67.96 -36.90 -9.48
CA ASP A 97 68.55 -35.57 -9.38
C ASP A 97 68.46 -34.78 -10.70
N SER A 98 67.88 -33.58 -10.64
CA SER A 98 68.41 -32.45 -11.41
C SER A 98 68.00 -31.14 -10.75
N LYS A 99 69.02 -30.42 -10.27
CA LYS A 99 68.97 -28.99 -9.99
C LYS A 99 68.56 -28.27 -11.27
N HIS A 100 67.37 -27.69 -11.30
CA HIS A 100 67.02 -26.66 -12.26
C HIS A 100 66.52 -25.44 -11.49
N ASP A 101 67.43 -24.50 -11.26
CA ASP A 101 67.13 -23.12 -10.87
C ASP A 101 66.39 -22.45 -12.04
N GLY A 102 65.07 -22.60 -12.06
CA GLY A 102 64.16 -21.86 -12.94
C GLY A 102 63.44 -20.81 -12.11
N ASN A 103 63.95 -19.58 -12.15
CA ASN A 103 63.29 -18.38 -11.64
C ASN A 103 61.99 -18.10 -12.42
N ASP A 104 60.94 -18.86 -12.16
CA ASP A 104 59.59 -18.49 -12.56
C ASP A 104 59.03 -17.52 -11.53
N ALA A 105 59.40 -16.24 -11.70
CA ALA A 105 58.72 -15.10 -11.14
C ALA A 105 57.30 -15.02 -11.72
N VAL A 106 56.43 -15.93 -11.28
CA VAL A 106 54.98 -15.82 -11.46
C VAL A 106 54.53 -14.66 -10.59
N GLU A 107 54.64 -13.46 -11.15
CA GLU A 107 54.13 -12.22 -10.61
C GLU A 107 52.60 -12.34 -10.53
N ARG A 108 52.14 -12.98 -9.45
CA ARG A 108 50.74 -13.21 -9.12
C ARG A 108 50.12 -11.83 -8.89
N LYS A 109 49.63 -11.19 -9.96
CA LYS A 109 48.89 -9.93 -9.94
C LYS A 109 47.80 -10.02 -8.88
N ARG A 110 48.08 -9.52 -7.67
CA ARG A 110 47.10 -9.44 -6.59
C ARG A 110 45.98 -8.55 -7.09
N ASN A 111 44.77 -9.09 -7.09
CA ASN A 111 43.58 -8.38 -7.54
C ASN A 111 43.48 -7.05 -6.74
N PRO A 112 43.60 -5.88 -7.40
CA PRO A 112 43.62 -4.58 -6.71
C PRO A 112 42.39 -4.37 -5.84
N PHE A 113 41.27 -5.03 -6.18
CA PHE A 113 40.05 -5.04 -5.37
C PHE A 113 40.26 -5.62 -3.96
N VAL A 114 41.03 -6.72 -3.82
CA VAL A 114 41.29 -7.36 -2.52
C VAL A 114 42.19 -6.49 -1.64
N VAL A 115 43.15 -5.80 -2.25
CA VAL A 115 44.04 -4.87 -1.54
C VAL A 115 43.26 -3.65 -1.06
N ALA A 116 42.42 -3.07 -1.93
CA ALA A 116 41.54 -1.96 -1.57
C ALA A 116 40.55 -2.36 -0.45
N TRP A 117 39.96 -3.56 -0.53
CA TRP A 117 39.03 -4.05 0.50
C TRP A 117 39.68 -4.23 1.86
N ARG A 118 40.89 -4.82 1.93
CA ARG A 118 41.65 -4.96 3.19
C ARG A 118 42.00 -3.60 3.78
N TRP A 119 42.47 -2.67 2.95
CA TRP A 119 42.79 -1.32 3.40
C TRP A 119 41.54 -0.61 3.94
N SER A 120 40.40 -0.71 3.26
CA SER A 120 39.12 -0.17 3.76
C SER A 120 38.70 -0.81 5.08
N PHE A 121 38.88 -2.12 5.24
CA PHE A 121 38.58 -2.82 6.50
C PHE A 121 39.46 -2.34 7.66
N ASP A 122 40.77 -2.20 7.42
CA ASP A 122 41.71 -1.71 8.44
C ASP A 122 41.42 -0.24 8.83
N GLN A 123 40.94 0.57 7.87
CA GLN A 123 40.48 1.93 8.17
C GLN A 123 39.18 1.93 8.98
N ILE A 124 38.24 1.04 8.65
CA ILE A 124 36.97 0.90 9.39
C ILE A 124 37.23 0.43 10.82
N THR A 125 38.15 -0.50 11.06
CA THR A 125 38.48 -0.97 12.41
C THR A 125 39.18 0.12 13.24
N ASN A 126 40.11 0.86 12.64
CA ASN A 126 40.81 1.95 13.33
C ASN A 126 39.91 3.15 13.65
N HIS A 127 38.87 3.41 12.85
CA HIS A 127 37.98 4.55 12.99
C HIS A 127 36.50 4.18 13.19
N TRP A 128 36.22 3.02 13.78
CA TRP A 128 34.87 2.46 13.85
C TRP A 128 33.86 3.41 14.52
N ILE A 129 34.27 4.20 15.51
CA ILE A 129 33.41 5.19 16.18
C ILE A 129 33.00 6.31 15.21
N ILE A 130 33.94 6.84 14.42
CA ILE A 130 33.68 7.92 13.46
C ILE A 130 32.79 7.39 12.34
N PHE A 131 33.08 6.20 11.81
CA PHE A 131 32.25 5.58 10.78
C PHE A 131 30.84 5.28 11.30
N SER A 132 30.70 4.76 12.52
CA SER A 132 29.39 4.48 13.14
C SER A 132 28.59 5.76 13.35
N THR A 133 29.20 6.80 13.91
CA THR A 133 28.53 8.10 14.11
C THR A 133 28.11 8.75 12.80
N PHE A 134 28.98 8.74 11.78
CA PHE A 134 28.64 9.24 10.44
C PHE A 134 27.53 8.41 9.79
N PHE A 135 27.56 7.09 9.91
CA PHE A 135 26.54 6.19 9.39
C PHE A 135 25.17 6.46 10.03
N ILE A 136 25.13 6.64 11.36
CA ILE A 136 23.91 6.98 12.09
C ILE A 136 23.37 8.34 11.62
N LEU A 137 24.22 9.38 11.59
CA LEU A 137 23.81 10.72 11.16
C LEU A 137 23.29 10.74 9.71
N SER A 138 24.00 10.05 8.80
CA SER A 138 23.60 9.90 7.40
C SER A 138 22.26 9.18 7.29
N THR A 139 22.08 8.08 8.01
CA THR A 139 20.82 7.33 8.04
C THR A 139 19.67 8.21 8.52
N VAL A 140 19.85 8.97 9.61
CA VAL A 140 18.82 9.89 10.11
C VAL A 140 18.51 10.99 9.10
N ALA A 141 19.52 11.60 8.48
CA ALA A 141 19.33 12.64 7.46
C ALA A 141 18.59 12.12 6.22
N ILE A 142 18.95 10.92 5.75
CA ILE A 142 18.26 10.25 4.64
C ILE A 142 16.82 9.93 5.01
N CYS A 143 16.56 9.38 6.20
CA CYS A 143 15.20 9.11 6.67
C CYS A 143 14.34 10.37 6.70
N PHE A 144 14.89 11.50 7.13
CA PHE A 144 14.21 12.79 7.12
C PHE A 144 13.92 13.26 5.68
N ALA A 145 14.92 13.27 4.82
CA ALA A 145 14.78 13.69 3.42
C ALA A 145 13.76 12.82 2.66
N VAL A 146 13.79 11.50 2.87
CA VAL A 146 12.83 10.54 2.31
C VAL A 146 11.43 10.80 2.88
N GLY A 147 11.29 11.02 4.19
CA GLY A 147 10.00 11.34 4.82
C GLY A 147 9.33 12.57 4.23
N PHE A 148 10.09 13.64 3.98
CA PHE A 148 9.58 14.85 3.33
C PHE A 148 9.26 14.64 1.86
N SER A 149 10.12 13.92 1.12
CA SER A 149 9.94 13.67 -0.31
C SER A 149 8.73 12.78 -0.62
N LEU A 150 8.36 11.91 0.33
CA LEU A 150 7.23 11.00 0.19
C LEU A 150 5.93 11.56 0.78
N ARG A 151 5.89 12.85 1.15
CA ARG A 151 4.67 13.48 1.66
C ARG A 151 3.56 13.34 0.62
N LEU A 152 2.39 12.90 1.07
CA LEU A 152 1.20 12.78 0.23
C LEU A 152 0.87 14.15 -0.38
N LYS A 153 0.59 14.14 -1.68
CA LYS A 153 0.05 15.31 -2.36
C LYS A 153 -1.43 15.45 -2.03
N PHE A 154 -1.93 16.67 -2.12
CA PHE A 154 -3.36 16.92 -2.01
C PHE A 154 -4.10 16.21 -3.15
N PHE A 155 -5.34 15.84 -2.86
CA PHE A 155 -6.29 15.35 -3.83
C PHE A 155 -6.51 16.40 -4.93
N ASP A 156 -6.15 16.05 -6.17
CA ASP A 156 -6.29 16.92 -7.34
C ASP A 156 -7.23 16.25 -8.36
N ALA A 157 -8.42 16.84 -8.50
CA ALA A 157 -9.48 16.34 -9.35
C ALA A 157 -9.97 17.37 -10.38
N VAL A 158 -9.30 18.51 -10.47
CA VAL A 158 -9.72 19.60 -11.34
C VAL A 158 -9.19 19.35 -12.74
N GLN A 159 -10.07 19.37 -13.74
CA GLN A 159 -9.70 19.32 -15.15
C GLN A 159 -9.75 20.73 -15.75
N VAL A 160 -8.99 20.93 -16.83
CA VAL A 160 -9.00 22.21 -17.57
C VAL A 160 -10.43 22.56 -18.04
N LEU A 161 -11.21 21.56 -18.45
CA LEU A 161 -12.59 21.75 -18.92
C LEU A 161 -13.53 22.22 -17.80
N ASP A 162 -13.26 21.85 -16.53
CA ASP A 162 -14.07 22.31 -15.40
C ASP A 162 -13.98 23.82 -15.22
N GLN A 163 -12.83 24.42 -15.56
CA GLN A 163 -12.66 25.86 -15.45
C GLN A 163 -13.50 26.63 -16.48
N GLU A 164 -13.70 26.06 -17.67
CA GLU A 164 -14.55 26.65 -18.72
C GLU A 164 -16.03 26.55 -18.33
N GLU A 165 -16.46 25.39 -17.85
CA GLU A 165 -17.83 25.17 -17.36
C GLU A 165 -18.15 26.05 -16.14
N ALA A 166 -17.19 26.24 -15.22
CA ALA A 166 -17.37 27.10 -14.05
C ALA A 166 -17.61 28.59 -14.39
N GLN A 167 -17.23 29.04 -15.58
CA GLN A 167 -17.42 30.42 -16.03
C GLN A 167 -18.80 30.66 -16.66
N GLN A 168 -19.59 29.62 -16.92
CA GLN A 168 -20.94 29.75 -17.44
C GLN A 168 -21.88 30.35 -16.38
N VAL A 169 -22.92 31.04 -16.83
CA VAL A 169 -23.93 31.65 -15.96
C VAL A 169 -25.32 31.30 -16.50
N PRO A 170 -26.17 30.57 -15.74
CA PRO A 170 -25.89 30.01 -14.41
C PRO A 170 -24.99 28.77 -14.44
N ALA A 171 -24.18 28.55 -13.40
CA ALA A 171 -23.41 27.30 -13.21
C ALA A 171 -23.26 26.93 -11.73
N VAL A 172 -23.32 25.64 -11.41
CA VAL A 172 -23.01 25.11 -10.07
C VAL A 172 -21.55 24.65 -10.03
N VAL A 173 -20.79 25.22 -9.12
CA VAL A 173 -19.37 24.95 -8.97
C VAL A 173 -19.14 24.23 -7.63
N LEU A 174 -18.60 23.02 -7.70
CA LEU A 174 -18.29 22.21 -6.54
C LEU A 174 -16.83 22.40 -6.12
N GLY A 175 -16.63 22.45 -4.82
CA GLY A 175 -15.36 22.18 -4.16
C GLY A 175 -15.45 20.84 -3.42
N ALA A 176 -14.36 20.08 -3.38
CA ALA A 176 -14.32 18.78 -2.71
C ALA A 176 -13.13 18.66 -1.76
N ASN A 177 -13.36 18.16 -0.55
CA ASN A 177 -12.31 17.89 0.42
C ASN A 177 -12.32 16.40 0.80
N LEU A 178 -11.25 15.70 0.45
CA LEU A 178 -11.07 14.28 0.76
C LEU A 178 -10.73 14.07 2.24
N ILE A 179 -11.63 13.40 2.96
CA ILE A 179 -11.54 13.20 4.41
C ILE A 179 -10.90 11.85 4.74
N THR A 180 -11.50 10.76 4.28
CA THR A 180 -11.03 9.39 4.57
C THR A 180 -11.30 8.43 3.42
N ILE A 181 -10.53 7.35 3.39
CA ILE A 181 -10.75 6.20 2.51
C ILE A 181 -10.70 4.95 3.38
N ASP A 182 -11.76 4.14 3.29
CA ASP A 182 -11.84 2.83 3.93
C ASP A 182 -11.93 1.74 2.85
N ALA A 183 -10.82 1.06 2.63
CA ALA A 183 -10.73 -0.04 1.68
C ALA A 183 -11.49 -1.30 2.11
N ILE A 184 -11.74 -1.49 3.42
CA ILE A 184 -12.47 -2.64 3.94
C ILE A 184 -13.97 -2.42 3.74
N GLY A 185 -14.47 -1.25 4.16
CA GLY A 185 -15.84 -0.82 3.91
C GLY A 185 -16.12 -0.44 2.45
N GLN A 186 -15.09 -0.40 1.60
CA GLN A 186 -15.19 0.04 0.21
C GLN A 186 -15.87 1.41 0.08
N THR A 187 -15.41 2.37 0.89
CA THR A 187 -15.92 3.75 0.91
C THR A 187 -14.82 4.81 0.82
N MET A 188 -15.18 5.96 0.25
CA MET A 188 -14.41 7.19 0.21
C MET A 188 -15.30 8.33 0.71
N THR A 189 -14.88 9.03 1.76
CA THR A 189 -15.65 10.12 2.36
C THR A 189 -15.16 11.47 1.83
N LEU A 190 -16.09 12.25 1.27
CA LEU A 190 -15.86 13.56 0.69
C LEU A 190 -16.78 14.59 1.36
N ASP A 191 -16.20 15.75 1.69
CA ASP A 191 -16.95 16.96 2.02
C ASP A 191 -17.06 17.83 0.77
N TRP A 192 -18.26 18.30 0.48
CA TRP A 192 -18.59 19.12 -0.66
C TRP A 192 -18.88 20.54 -0.22
N PHE A 193 -18.35 21.50 -0.98
CA PHE A 193 -18.62 22.93 -0.85
C PHE A 193 -19.29 23.37 -2.14
N VAL A 194 -20.50 23.91 -2.05
CA VAL A 194 -21.29 24.29 -3.23
C VAL A 194 -21.21 25.79 -3.43
N TYR A 195 -20.72 26.19 -4.60
CA TYR A 195 -20.73 27.55 -5.07
C TYR A 195 -21.71 27.67 -6.23
N TYR A 196 -22.44 28.78 -6.31
CA TYR A 196 -23.42 28.99 -7.36
C TYR A 196 -23.14 30.32 -8.08
N ASN A 197 -22.77 30.21 -9.35
CA ASN A 197 -22.52 31.35 -10.21
C ASN A 197 -23.82 31.70 -10.94
N CYS A 198 -24.52 32.74 -10.48
CA CYS A 198 -25.77 33.20 -11.06
C CYS A 198 -25.82 34.72 -11.15
N ASN A 199 -26.65 35.26 -12.05
CA ASN A 199 -26.90 36.70 -12.12
C ASN A 199 -27.84 37.11 -10.97
N PRO A 200 -27.55 38.20 -10.23
CA PRO A 200 -28.40 38.64 -9.11
C PRO A 200 -29.87 38.91 -9.47
N SER A 201 -30.16 39.23 -10.74
CA SER A 201 -31.51 39.51 -11.23
C SER A 201 -32.28 38.26 -11.68
N ASP A 202 -31.60 37.13 -11.88
CA ASP A 202 -32.16 35.92 -12.50
C ASP A 202 -31.49 34.66 -11.93
N CYS A 203 -31.46 34.58 -10.60
CA CYS A 203 -30.87 33.45 -9.91
C CYS A 203 -31.97 32.43 -9.58
N VAL A 204 -32.15 31.46 -10.49
CA VAL A 204 -33.13 30.38 -10.33
C VAL A 204 -32.70 29.40 -9.25
N ASP A 205 -33.68 28.76 -8.62
CA ASP A 205 -33.45 27.66 -7.68
C ASP A 205 -32.97 26.41 -8.42
N VAL A 206 -32.01 25.70 -7.83
CA VAL A 206 -31.33 24.56 -8.47
C VAL A 206 -31.33 23.34 -7.57
N ASN A 207 -31.74 22.21 -8.15
CA ASN A 207 -31.64 20.89 -7.57
C ASN A 207 -30.33 20.24 -8.00
N VAL A 208 -29.49 19.85 -7.05
CA VAL A 208 -28.26 19.09 -7.31
C VAL A 208 -28.52 17.62 -7.02
N TYR A 209 -28.20 16.78 -8.00
CA TYR A 209 -28.40 15.34 -7.94
C TYR A 209 -27.06 14.60 -7.91
N PHE A 210 -27.10 13.43 -7.29
CA PHE A 210 -25.98 12.51 -7.19
C PHE A 210 -26.51 11.10 -7.44
N ASP A 211 -25.79 10.27 -8.20
CA ASP A 211 -26.15 8.86 -8.38
C ASP A 211 -26.11 8.10 -7.04
N GLN A 212 -27.28 7.81 -6.49
CA GLN A 212 -27.44 7.15 -5.20
C GLN A 212 -26.86 5.73 -5.17
N ASN A 213 -26.73 5.05 -6.31
CA ASN A 213 -26.11 3.72 -6.37
C ASN A 213 -24.59 3.76 -6.12
N LEU A 214 -23.97 4.92 -6.33
CA LEU A 214 -22.55 5.17 -6.05
C LEU A 214 -22.34 5.64 -4.62
N LEU A 215 -23.40 5.83 -3.82
CA LEU A 215 -23.32 6.22 -2.42
C LEU A 215 -23.49 5.01 -1.50
N ARG A 216 -22.70 4.97 -0.42
CA ARG A 216 -22.83 4.02 0.67
C ARG A 216 -23.51 4.73 1.84
N THR A 217 -24.80 4.98 1.73
CA THR A 217 -25.59 5.46 2.88
C THR A 217 -25.82 4.31 3.85
N GLY A 218 -25.29 4.44 5.07
CA GLY A 218 -25.24 3.36 6.08
C GLY A 218 -26.58 2.81 6.59
N SER A 219 -27.73 3.13 6.00
CA SER A 219 -29.05 2.65 6.48
C SER A 219 -30.22 2.74 5.51
N GLN A 220 -30.05 3.18 4.25
CA GLN A 220 -31.22 3.26 3.35
C GLN A 220 -31.48 1.88 2.73
N SER A 221 -32.47 1.19 3.30
CA SER A 221 -32.99 -0.13 2.93
C SER A 221 -33.75 -0.17 1.60
N GLY A 222 -33.63 0.87 0.76
CA GLY A 222 -34.20 0.89 -0.58
C GLY A 222 -33.48 -0.11 -1.49
N ALA A 223 -34.24 -0.87 -2.28
CA ALA A 223 -33.64 -1.65 -3.34
C ALA A 223 -32.98 -0.69 -4.35
N ALA A 224 -31.72 -0.95 -4.72
CA ALA A 224 -31.06 -0.22 -5.79
C ALA A 224 -31.93 -0.22 -7.05
N ASN A 225 -32.19 0.96 -7.60
CA ASN A 225 -32.99 1.15 -8.80
C ASN A 225 -32.29 2.12 -9.76
N ASN A 226 -32.83 2.25 -10.96
CA ASN A 226 -32.34 3.15 -12.02
C ASN A 226 -33.26 4.37 -12.19
N GLU A 227 -34.08 4.68 -11.20
CA GLU A 227 -34.94 5.85 -11.22
C GLU A 227 -34.09 7.10 -10.95
N LYS A 228 -34.55 8.26 -11.45
CA LYS A 228 -33.89 9.53 -11.18
C LYS A 228 -33.85 9.74 -9.66
N PRO A 229 -32.65 9.96 -9.07
CA PRO A 229 -32.52 10.11 -7.63
C PRO A 229 -33.24 11.37 -7.15
N THR A 230 -33.58 11.42 -5.87
CA THR A 230 -33.97 12.67 -5.22
C THR A 230 -32.77 13.60 -5.11
N PRO A 231 -32.95 14.93 -5.17
CA PRO A 231 -31.84 15.86 -5.05
C PRO A 231 -31.12 15.67 -3.72
N ILE A 232 -29.80 15.63 -3.75
CA ILE A 232 -28.96 15.51 -2.54
C ILE A 232 -28.78 16.87 -1.87
N PHE A 233 -28.88 17.95 -2.65
CA PHE A 233 -28.72 19.31 -2.19
C PHE A 233 -29.64 20.24 -3.00
N PHE A 234 -30.28 21.19 -2.33
CA PHE A 234 -31.15 22.19 -2.95
C PHE A 234 -30.55 23.58 -2.72
N ILE A 235 -30.32 24.31 -3.81
CA ILE A 235 -29.81 25.67 -3.79
C ILE A 235 -31.00 26.61 -4.01
N ASN A 236 -31.40 27.33 -2.97
CA ASN A 236 -32.31 28.46 -3.11
C ASN A 236 -31.49 29.66 -3.63
N GLY A 237 -31.75 30.10 -4.85
CA GLY A 237 -30.98 31.15 -5.52
C GLY A 237 -31.06 32.48 -4.79
N THR A 238 -32.23 32.81 -4.24
CA THR A 238 -32.44 34.06 -3.48
C THR A 238 -31.64 34.02 -2.17
N ASP A 239 -31.75 32.93 -1.41
CA ASP A 239 -31.03 32.77 -0.15
C ASP A 239 -29.51 32.76 -0.39
N TYR A 240 -29.05 32.08 -1.44
CA TYR A 240 -27.63 32.01 -1.79
C TYR A 240 -27.05 33.40 -2.12
N LEU A 241 -27.78 34.23 -2.87
CA LEU A 241 -27.38 35.62 -3.14
C LEU A 241 -27.29 36.45 -1.85
N THR A 242 -28.24 36.26 -0.92
CA THR A 242 -28.18 36.97 0.38
C THR A 242 -27.04 36.47 1.26
N TYR A 243 -26.74 35.18 1.24
CA TYR A 243 -25.59 34.60 1.96
C TYR A 243 -24.26 35.17 1.43
N ASN A 244 -24.13 35.31 0.11
CA ASN A 244 -22.91 35.80 -0.54
C ASN A 244 -22.90 37.32 -0.79
N ALA A 245 -23.85 38.06 -0.24
CA ALA A 245 -23.91 39.51 -0.37
C ALA A 245 -22.76 40.15 0.42
N GLY A 246 -21.61 40.39 -0.22
CA GLY A 246 -20.34 40.71 0.47
C GLY A 246 -20.38 41.77 1.58
N SER A 247 -21.24 42.80 1.48
CA SER A 247 -21.38 43.82 2.53
C SER A 247 -22.44 43.51 3.60
N ASN A 248 -23.41 42.62 3.33
CA ASN A 248 -24.57 42.33 4.17
C ASN A 248 -25.00 40.86 4.07
N SER A 249 -24.04 39.94 4.18
CA SER A 249 -24.28 38.49 4.13
C SER A 249 -25.27 38.08 5.22
N ASP A 250 -26.29 37.28 4.88
CA ASP A 250 -27.20 36.66 5.86
C ASP A 250 -26.68 35.28 6.28
N TRP A 251 -26.30 35.13 7.55
CA TRP A 251 -25.69 33.91 8.09
C TRP A 251 -26.73 32.99 8.75
N ARG A 252 -28.02 33.33 8.66
CA ARG A 252 -29.11 32.50 9.19
C ARG A 252 -29.44 31.33 8.26
N THR A 253 -28.98 31.37 7.01
CA THR A 253 -29.09 30.26 6.05
C THR A 253 -28.06 29.17 6.38
N ASN A 254 -28.40 27.92 6.11
CA ASN A 254 -27.44 26.82 6.25
C ASN A 254 -26.27 27.01 5.28
N SER A 255 -25.07 26.59 5.70
CA SER A 255 -23.90 26.60 4.81
C SER A 255 -24.15 25.66 3.63
N PRO A 256 -23.66 26.02 2.42
CA PRO A 256 -23.83 25.21 1.23
C PRO A 256 -22.83 24.04 1.21
N GLU A 257 -22.87 23.20 2.24
CA GLU A 257 -21.93 22.11 2.46
C GLU A 257 -22.65 20.81 2.80
N PHE A 258 -22.16 19.70 2.27
CA PHE A 258 -22.68 18.37 2.60
C PHE A 258 -21.59 17.30 2.50
N ARG A 259 -21.79 16.16 3.18
CA ARG A 259 -20.84 15.04 3.20
C ARG A 259 -21.43 13.83 2.50
N THR A 260 -20.62 13.16 1.69
CA THR A 260 -21.00 11.88 1.06
C THR A 260 -20.01 10.78 1.36
N GLN A 261 -20.51 9.55 1.46
CA GLN A 261 -19.70 8.33 1.44
C GLN A 261 -19.87 7.65 0.08
N VAL A 262 -18.85 7.74 -0.75
CA VAL A 262 -18.85 7.22 -2.11
C VAL A 262 -18.34 5.79 -2.10
N ALA A 263 -18.98 4.90 -2.84
CA ALA A 263 -18.53 3.54 -3.05
C ALA A 263 -17.23 3.53 -3.88
N ILE A 264 -16.22 2.81 -3.38
CA ILE A 264 -15.06 2.43 -4.20
C ILE A 264 -15.17 0.96 -4.57
N THR A 265 -14.63 0.58 -5.72
CA THR A 265 -14.70 -0.79 -6.22
C THR A 265 -13.38 -1.22 -6.82
N ASN A 266 -13.04 -2.49 -6.71
CA ASN A 266 -11.88 -3.09 -7.38
C ASN A 266 -12.27 -3.81 -8.68
N TYR A 267 -13.52 -3.66 -9.14
CA TYR A 267 -14.02 -4.38 -10.31
C TYR A 267 -13.49 -3.82 -11.63
N TYR A 268 -13.35 -2.49 -11.73
CA TYR A 268 -12.98 -1.82 -12.98
C TYR A 268 -11.47 -1.60 -13.12
N ALA A 269 -11.02 -1.39 -14.37
CA ALA A 269 -9.68 -0.90 -14.73
C ALA A 269 -8.48 -1.64 -14.09
N GLY A 270 -8.58 -2.97 -14.01
CA GLY A 270 -7.54 -3.82 -13.41
C GLY A 270 -7.40 -3.62 -11.91
N GLY A 271 -8.52 -3.32 -11.23
CA GLY A 271 -8.58 -3.16 -9.79
C GLY A 271 -8.04 -4.39 -9.05
N ARG A 272 -7.49 -4.12 -7.86
CA ARG A 272 -6.84 -5.11 -7.01
C ARG A 272 -7.46 -5.00 -5.63
N SER A 273 -7.95 -6.12 -5.12
CA SER A 273 -8.63 -6.17 -3.83
C SER A 273 -7.65 -5.89 -2.68
N ALA A 274 -8.19 -5.82 -1.46
CA ALA A 274 -7.40 -5.65 -0.24
C ALA A 274 -6.37 -6.79 -0.03
N GLN A 275 -6.53 -7.94 -0.71
CA GLN A 275 -5.56 -9.03 -0.69
C GLN A 275 -4.23 -8.62 -1.33
N SER A 276 -4.24 -7.73 -2.34
CA SER A 276 -3.01 -7.29 -3.01
C SER A 276 -2.23 -6.21 -2.26
N TYR A 277 -2.46 -6.05 -0.94
CA TYR A 277 -1.74 -5.09 -0.12
C TYR A 277 -0.21 -5.29 -0.23
N PRO A 278 0.59 -4.21 -0.40
CA PRO A 278 0.22 -2.77 -0.35
C PRO A 278 -0.08 -2.14 -1.73
N PHE A 279 -0.30 -2.95 -2.76
CA PHE A 279 -0.53 -2.52 -4.15
C PHE A 279 -1.98 -2.65 -4.59
N ASP A 280 -2.91 -2.67 -3.64
CA ASP A 280 -4.34 -2.58 -3.86
C ASP A 280 -4.70 -1.30 -4.64
N LYS A 281 -5.69 -1.43 -5.51
CA LYS A 281 -6.14 -0.40 -6.46
C LYS A 281 -7.66 -0.48 -6.58
N TYR A 282 -8.30 0.64 -6.31
CA TYR A 282 -9.75 0.80 -6.41
C TYR A 282 -10.06 1.93 -7.37
N THR A 283 -11.27 1.92 -7.92
CA THR A 283 -11.85 3.04 -8.65
C THR A 283 -13.07 3.57 -7.90
N ALA A 284 -13.28 4.88 -7.96
CA ALA A 284 -14.47 5.54 -7.45
C ALA A 284 -15.07 6.36 -8.59
N LEU A 285 -16.34 6.17 -8.88
CA LEU A 285 -17.05 6.94 -9.90
C LEU A 285 -17.96 7.93 -9.18
N LEU A 286 -17.94 9.19 -9.62
CA LEU A 286 -18.90 10.21 -9.23
C LEU A 286 -19.65 10.67 -10.47
N VAL A 287 -20.96 10.81 -10.33
CA VAL A 287 -21.83 11.34 -11.37
C VAL A 287 -22.75 12.37 -10.72
N PHE A 288 -22.61 13.62 -11.14
CA PHE A 288 -23.42 14.74 -10.69
C PHE A 288 -24.21 15.31 -11.86
N PHE A 289 -25.34 15.91 -11.57
CA PHE A 289 -26.03 16.78 -12.51
C PHE A 289 -26.88 17.76 -11.72
N ALA A 290 -27.17 18.91 -12.31
CA ALA A 290 -27.99 19.94 -11.70
C ALA A 290 -29.11 20.33 -12.66
N GLU A 291 -30.28 20.60 -12.10
CA GLU A 291 -31.43 21.08 -12.87
C GLU A 291 -32.14 22.20 -12.13
N ASP A 292 -32.71 23.15 -12.87
CA ASP A 292 -33.60 24.15 -12.30
C ASP A 292 -34.97 23.55 -11.93
N THR A 293 -35.86 24.37 -11.37
CA THR A 293 -37.24 23.96 -11.04
C THR A 293 -38.09 23.56 -12.25
N ASN A 294 -37.64 23.89 -13.47
CA ASN A 294 -38.29 23.56 -14.73
C ASN A 294 -37.69 22.33 -15.41
N ASN A 295 -36.74 21.64 -14.75
CA ASN A 295 -35.95 20.52 -15.28
C ASN A 295 -35.01 20.90 -16.46
N ASN A 296 -34.58 22.15 -16.54
CA ASN A 296 -33.51 22.54 -17.45
C ASN A 296 -32.16 22.22 -16.79
N THR A 297 -31.28 21.55 -17.53
CA THR A 297 -29.93 21.23 -17.05
C THR A 297 -29.13 22.51 -16.79
N ILE A 298 -28.50 22.57 -15.62
CA ILE A 298 -27.57 23.63 -15.22
C ILE A 298 -26.14 23.06 -15.28
N PRO A 299 -25.21 23.72 -15.98
CA PRO A 299 -23.81 23.33 -16.03
C PRO A 299 -23.22 23.12 -14.63
N MET A 300 -22.41 22.07 -14.50
CA MET A 300 -21.71 21.74 -13.26
C MET A 300 -20.21 21.63 -13.49
N ALA A 301 -19.42 22.14 -12.56
CA ALA A 301 -17.97 22.08 -12.61
C ALA A 301 -17.36 21.74 -11.25
N LEU A 302 -16.16 21.15 -11.24
CA LEU A 302 -15.35 20.95 -10.04
C LEU A 302 -14.16 21.92 -10.07
N ASN A 303 -14.13 22.91 -9.18
CA ASN A 303 -13.15 24.00 -9.26
C ASN A 303 -11.97 23.84 -8.29
N VAL A 304 -12.23 23.37 -7.07
CA VAL A 304 -11.20 23.26 -6.04
C VAL A 304 -11.31 21.91 -5.37
N THR A 305 -10.21 21.14 -5.38
CA THR A 305 -10.12 19.93 -4.58
C THR A 305 -8.96 19.97 -3.62
N THR A 306 -9.23 19.58 -2.38
CA THR A 306 -8.26 19.55 -1.30
C THR A 306 -8.40 18.27 -0.50
N GLY A 307 -7.63 18.16 0.58
CA GLY A 307 -7.73 17.06 1.52
C GLY A 307 -6.74 15.94 1.26
N ILE A 308 -6.54 15.13 2.30
CA ILE A 308 -5.59 14.01 2.31
C ILE A 308 -6.25 12.88 3.10
N ALA A 309 -6.56 11.77 2.43
CA ALA A 309 -6.88 10.53 3.11
C ALA A 309 -5.58 9.84 3.54
N VAL A 310 -5.33 9.79 4.86
CA VAL A 310 -4.10 9.20 5.41
C VAL A 310 -3.90 7.77 4.91
N GLY A 311 -2.73 7.51 4.33
CA GLY A 311 -2.35 6.19 3.83
C GLY A 311 -2.83 5.87 2.41
N TYR A 312 -3.58 6.77 1.76
CA TYR A 312 -4.06 6.61 0.39
C TYR A 312 -3.69 7.80 -0.49
N ASN A 313 -3.69 7.54 -1.79
CA ASN A 313 -3.56 8.51 -2.85
C ASN A 313 -4.75 8.33 -3.79
N ALA A 314 -5.52 9.39 -4.01
CA ALA A 314 -6.61 9.43 -4.96
C ALA A 314 -6.19 10.34 -6.13
N ALA A 315 -6.20 9.79 -7.33
CA ALA A 315 -5.84 10.50 -8.55
C ALA A 315 -7.02 10.44 -9.53
N LEU A 316 -7.30 11.55 -10.19
CA LEU A 316 -8.31 11.61 -11.23
C LEU A 316 -7.88 10.83 -12.48
N GLU A 317 -8.77 10.03 -13.03
CA GLU A 317 -8.62 9.38 -14.33
C GLU A 317 -9.17 10.31 -15.42
N THR A 318 -8.28 11.11 -16.01
CA THR A 318 -8.68 12.18 -16.95
C THR A 318 -9.38 11.67 -18.20
N TYR A 319 -9.11 10.44 -18.65
CA TYR A 319 -9.71 9.89 -19.87
C TYR A 319 -11.14 9.41 -19.69
N ALA A 320 -11.52 9.05 -18.46
CA ALA A 320 -12.87 8.59 -18.12
C ALA A 320 -13.71 9.68 -17.43
N SER A 321 -13.10 10.85 -17.19
CA SER A 321 -13.73 12.00 -16.56
C SER A 321 -14.06 13.08 -17.59
N GLY A 322 -15.22 13.71 -17.46
CA GLY A 322 -15.68 14.76 -18.36
C GLY A 322 -17.16 15.06 -18.20
N THR A 323 -17.72 15.76 -19.18
CA THR A 323 -19.14 16.11 -19.23
C THR A 323 -19.89 15.10 -20.10
N GLY A 324 -20.97 14.54 -19.58
CA GLY A 324 -21.90 13.66 -20.28
C GLY A 324 -22.77 14.40 -21.28
N LEU A 325 -23.51 13.64 -22.10
CA LEU A 325 -24.34 14.18 -23.18
C LEU A 325 -25.54 14.99 -22.68
N HIS A 326 -25.97 14.78 -21.43
CA HIS A 326 -27.11 15.49 -20.84
C HIS A 326 -26.65 16.45 -19.73
N GLY A 327 -25.37 16.88 -19.79
CA GLY A 327 -24.77 17.81 -18.84
C GLY A 327 -24.44 17.20 -17.50
N GLU A 328 -24.26 15.87 -17.43
CA GLU A 328 -23.78 15.20 -16.24
C GLU A 328 -22.27 15.43 -16.07
N LEU A 329 -21.82 15.77 -14.87
CA LEU A 329 -20.41 15.82 -14.52
C LEU A 329 -19.96 14.44 -14.05
N ILE A 330 -19.13 13.77 -14.85
CA ILE A 330 -18.60 12.43 -14.56
C ILE A 330 -17.14 12.56 -14.12
N LYS A 331 -16.80 12.03 -12.95
CA LYS A 331 -15.42 11.99 -12.44
C LYS A 331 -15.08 10.58 -11.98
N GLU A 332 -14.06 9.99 -12.58
CA GLU A 332 -13.51 8.70 -12.15
C GLU A 332 -12.19 8.91 -11.41
N PHE A 333 -12.06 8.32 -10.24
CA PHE A 333 -10.87 8.37 -9.41
C PHE A 333 -10.23 7.00 -9.31
N THR A 334 -8.92 6.95 -9.47
CA THR A 334 -8.10 5.81 -9.07
C THR A 334 -7.60 6.03 -7.65
N VAL A 335 -8.03 5.17 -6.74
CA VAL A 335 -7.63 5.14 -5.34
C VAL A 335 -6.57 4.05 -5.13
N THR A 336 -5.44 4.43 -4.56
CA THR A 336 -4.33 3.52 -4.29
C THR A 336 -3.68 3.80 -2.95
N ARG A 337 -2.87 2.87 -2.41
CA ARG A 337 -2.06 3.16 -1.22
C ARG A 337 -1.03 4.26 -1.47
N GLY A 338 -0.83 5.09 -0.45
CA GLY A 338 0.21 6.11 -0.43
C GLY A 338 1.60 5.50 -0.61
N GLN A 339 2.50 6.24 -1.26
CA GLN A 339 3.86 5.77 -1.54
C GLN A 339 4.64 5.42 -0.26
N VAL A 340 4.42 6.15 0.83
CA VAL A 340 5.00 5.87 2.16
C VAL A 340 4.59 4.49 2.66
N VAL A 341 3.29 4.15 2.59
CA VAL A 341 2.76 2.87 3.05
C VAL A 341 3.36 1.71 2.26
N ARG A 342 3.45 1.87 0.92
CA ARG A 342 4.08 0.88 0.04
C ARG A 342 5.54 0.66 0.38
N LEU A 343 6.31 1.74 0.53
CA LEU A 343 7.73 1.64 0.87
C LEU A 343 7.93 1.02 2.26
N TYR A 344 7.17 1.45 3.25
CA TYR A 344 7.23 0.91 4.61
C TYR A 344 6.98 -0.59 4.65
N ALA A 345 5.96 -1.05 3.93
CA ALA A 345 5.62 -2.47 3.82
C ALA A 345 6.74 -3.28 3.13
N ILE A 346 7.30 -2.79 2.01
CA ILE A 346 8.40 -3.46 1.30
C ILE A 346 9.66 -3.53 2.18
N LEU A 347 10.04 -2.43 2.84
CA LEU A 347 11.20 -2.38 3.73
C LEU A 347 11.05 -3.33 4.91
N THR A 348 9.85 -3.42 5.47
CA THR A 348 9.54 -4.37 6.56
C THR A 348 9.76 -5.81 6.11
N VAL A 349 9.29 -6.18 4.92
CA VAL A 349 9.52 -7.53 4.37
C VAL A 349 11.00 -7.81 4.16
N ILE A 350 11.75 -6.86 3.60
CA ILE A 350 13.20 -7.01 3.42
C ILE A 350 13.89 -7.19 4.77
N ALA A 351 13.55 -6.39 5.78
CA ALA A 351 14.12 -6.51 7.12
C ALA A 351 13.83 -7.87 7.77
N VAL A 352 12.59 -8.34 7.67
CA VAL A 352 12.17 -9.66 8.17
C VAL A 352 12.94 -10.79 7.48
N TRP A 353 13.13 -10.69 6.15
CA TRP A 353 13.96 -11.63 5.41
C TRP A 353 15.42 -11.62 5.85
N LEU A 354 16.04 -10.45 5.99
CA LEU A 354 17.43 -10.34 6.43
C LEU A 354 17.64 -10.97 7.80
N VAL A 355 16.80 -10.65 8.78
CA VAL A 355 16.86 -11.24 10.12
C VAL A 355 16.66 -12.75 10.07
N THR A 356 15.69 -13.23 9.29
CA THR A 356 15.44 -14.68 9.13
C THR A 356 16.65 -15.39 8.53
N LEU A 357 17.23 -14.83 7.46
CA LEU A 357 18.44 -15.37 6.83
C LEU A 357 19.62 -15.39 7.81
N THR A 358 19.78 -14.39 8.68
CA THR A 358 20.82 -14.44 9.72
C THR A 358 20.63 -15.59 10.69
N PHE A 359 19.39 -15.87 11.14
CA PHE A 359 19.11 -16.99 12.02
C PHE A 359 19.25 -18.34 11.32
N VAL A 360 18.83 -18.46 10.06
CA VAL A 360 19.05 -19.67 9.26
C VAL A 360 20.55 -19.93 9.07
N MET A 361 21.35 -18.90 8.78
CA MET A 361 22.81 -19.04 8.70
C MET A 361 23.42 -19.43 10.05
N ALA A 362 22.97 -18.82 11.14
CA ALA A 362 23.38 -19.24 12.48
C ALA A 362 23.00 -20.71 12.74
N CYS A 363 21.79 -21.14 12.37
CA CYS A 363 21.37 -22.53 12.46
C CYS A 363 22.29 -23.45 11.65
N ILE A 364 22.64 -23.05 10.42
CA ILE A 364 23.52 -23.87 9.58
C ILE A 364 24.91 -23.99 10.20
N THR A 365 25.50 -22.89 10.68
CA THR A 365 26.83 -22.90 11.33
C THR A 365 26.87 -23.74 12.60
N THR A 366 25.75 -23.85 13.30
CA THR A 366 25.68 -24.52 14.59
C THR A 366 25.32 -26.00 14.43
N VAL A 367 24.36 -26.31 13.55
CA VAL A 367 23.95 -27.68 13.22
C VAL A 367 25.00 -28.40 12.38
N PHE A 368 25.38 -27.86 11.22
CA PHE A 368 26.20 -28.61 10.26
C PHE A 368 27.68 -28.52 10.56
N PHE A 369 28.12 -27.33 10.96
CA PHE A 369 29.53 -27.10 11.25
C PHE A 369 29.89 -27.37 12.71
N GLY A 370 28.89 -27.49 13.60
CA GLY A 370 29.08 -27.87 14.99
C GLY A 370 29.75 -26.79 15.83
N LYS A 371 29.63 -25.52 15.44
CA LYS A 371 30.06 -24.37 16.25
C LYS A 371 29.27 -24.33 17.56
N GLY A 372 29.94 -24.06 18.67
CA GLY A 372 29.32 -23.88 19.98
C GLY A 372 28.38 -22.67 19.99
N VAL A 373 27.28 -22.77 20.75
CA VAL A 373 26.25 -21.72 20.84
C VAL A 373 25.94 -21.44 22.29
N GLN A 374 25.84 -20.16 22.64
CA GLN A 374 25.36 -19.75 23.95
C GLN A 374 23.84 -19.98 24.06
N PRO A 375 23.34 -20.45 25.21
CA PRO A 375 21.91 -20.76 25.40
C PRO A 375 21.00 -19.56 25.14
N ASP A 376 21.47 -18.34 25.40
CA ASP A 376 20.72 -17.10 25.17
C ASP A 376 20.30 -16.90 23.69
N ILE A 377 21.12 -17.40 22.76
CA ILE A 377 20.85 -17.27 21.31
C ILE A 377 19.73 -18.21 20.86
N LEU A 378 19.44 -19.28 21.60
CA LEU A 378 18.40 -20.26 21.27
C LEU A 378 16.98 -19.66 21.37
N VAL A 379 16.81 -18.68 22.26
CA VAL A 379 15.52 -18.00 22.49
C VAL A 379 15.26 -16.94 21.41
N ALA A 380 16.30 -16.44 20.73
CA ALA A 380 16.18 -15.33 19.79
C ALA A 380 15.25 -15.61 18.58
N PRO A 381 15.29 -16.77 17.90
CA PRO A 381 14.34 -17.09 16.84
C PRO A 381 12.89 -17.18 17.32
N VAL A 382 12.66 -17.65 18.55
CA VAL A 382 11.31 -17.73 19.15
C VAL A 382 10.79 -16.33 19.44
N ALA A 383 11.63 -15.46 20.03
CA ALA A 383 11.28 -14.06 20.25
C ALA A 383 10.99 -13.32 18.93
N ALA A 384 11.80 -13.58 17.89
CA ALA A 384 11.61 -12.99 16.56
C ALA A 384 10.27 -13.41 15.93
N LEU A 385 9.82 -14.65 16.14
CA LEU A 385 8.52 -15.14 15.65
C LEU A 385 7.37 -14.26 16.18
N PHE A 386 7.34 -14.00 17.49
CA PHE A 386 6.32 -13.12 18.10
C PHE A 386 6.51 -11.65 17.71
N ALA A 387 7.76 -11.19 17.59
CA ALA A 387 8.03 -9.83 17.15
C ALA A 387 7.53 -9.57 15.72
N PHE A 388 7.66 -10.54 14.80
CA PHE A 388 7.23 -10.37 13.41
C PHE A 388 5.72 -10.37 13.25
N THR A 389 4.99 -11.18 14.02
CA THR A 389 3.52 -11.13 14.02
C THR A 389 3.00 -9.81 14.60
N ALA A 390 3.65 -9.29 15.64
CA ALA A 390 3.36 -7.96 16.16
C ALA A 390 3.74 -6.86 15.15
N LEU A 391 4.89 -6.94 14.49
CA LEU A 391 5.31 -5.97 13.47
C LEU A 391 4.30 -5.91 12.32
N ARG A 392 3.75 -7.06 11.91
CA ARG A 392 2.70 -7.14 10.89
C ARG A 392 1.43 -6.36 11.27
N SER A 393 1.00 -6.40 12.54
CA SER A 393 -0.19 -5.65 12.96
C SER A 393 0.01 -4.14 12.99
N THR A 394 1.27 -3.67 12.94
CA THR A 394 1.58 -2.24 12.83
C THR A 394 1.54 -1.69 11.40
N LEU A 395 1.36 -2.56 10.38
CA LEU A 395 1.31 -2.14 8.99
C LEU A 395 0.05 -1.29 8.75
N PRO A 396 0.19 -0.01 8.35
CA PRO A 396 -0.94 0.91 8.29
C PRO A 396 -1.92 0.46 7.20
N GLY A 397 -3.17 0.26 7.64
CA GLY A 397 -4.29 -0.12 6.78
C GLY A 397 -4.19 -1.51 6.15
N ALA A 398 -3.28 -2.37 6.64
CA ALA A 398 -3.27 -3.77 6.29
C ALA A 398 -4.55 -4.47 6.82
N PRO A 399 -5.11 -5.46 6.10
CA PRO A 399 -6.20 -6.26 6.63
C PRO A 399 -5.83 -6.90 7.98
N THR A 400 -6.78 -6.90 8.91
CA THR A 400 -6.59 -7.49 10.25
C THR A 400 -6.40 -9.01 10.19
N THR A 401 -6.93 -9.64 9.16
CA THR A 401 -6.77 -11.07 8.87
C THR A 401 -5.53 -11.36 8.05
N PHE A 402 -4.96 -12.55 8.25
CA PHE A 402 -3.95 -13.11 7.34
C PHE A 402 -4.57 -13.37 5.97
N GLY A 403 -3.78 -13.15 4.91
CA GLY A 403 -4.20 -13.44 3.54
C GLY A 403 -3.91 -12.32 2.55
N ALA A 404 -3.11 -11.33 2.93
CA ALA A 404 -2.57 -10.38 1.97
C ALA A 404 -1.33 -10.98 1.27
N ASP A 405 -1.05 -10.55 0.04
CA ASP A 405 0.10 -10.98 -0.76
C ASP A 405 1.42 -10.82 -0.01
N ILE A 406 1.54 -9.76 0.80
CA ILE A 406 2.71 -9.52 1.66
C ILE A 406 2.94 -10.63 2.69
N ASP A 407 1.87 -11.26 3.16
CA ASP A 407 1.95 -12.35 4.13
C ASP A 407 2.51 -13.60 3.47
N PHE A 408 2.00 -13.92 2.29
CA PHE A 408 2.39 -15.10 1.54
C PHE A 408 3.82 -15.05 1.06
N VAL A 409 4.29 -13.87 0.61
CA VAL A 409 5.64 -13.71 0.07
C VAL A 409 6.67 -13.38 1.15
N GLY A 410 6.27 -12.58 2.15
CA GLY A 410 7.18 -12.08 3.17
C GLY A 410 7.14 -12.89 4.46
N ILE A 411 5.98 -12.90 5.11
CA ILE A 411 5.90 -13.25 6.53
C ILE A 411 5.81 -14.75 6.75
N LEU A 412 4.89 -15.44 6.08
CA LEU A 412 4.66 -16.88 6.24
C LEU A 412 5.91 -17.74 5.99
N PRO A 413 6.65 -17.59 4.85
CA PRO A 413 7.87 -18.36 4.65
C PRO A 413 8.94 -18.03 5.71
N CYS A 414 9.04 -16.77 6.15
CA CYS A 414 9.98 -16.39 7.20
C CYS A 414 9.64 -17.02 8.55
N LEU A 415 8.36 -17.01 8.95
CA LEU A 415 7.91 -17.68 10.18
C LEU A 415 8.19 -19.17 10.14
N ALA A 416 7.94 -19.84 9.00
CA ALA A 416 8.25 -21.25 8.84
C ALA A 416 9.76 -21.52 9.02
N LEU A 417 10.63 -20.73 8.37
CA LEU A 417 12.09 -20.85 8.50
C LEU A 417 12.57 -20.60 9.93
N LEU A 418 11.99 -19.63 10.65
CA LEU A 418 12.32 -19.37 12.05
C LEU A 418 11.91 -20.52 12.97
N ILE A 419 10.73 -21.12 12.76
CA ILE A 419 10.29 -22.30 13.51
C ILE A 419 11.26 -23.45 13.30
N PHE A 420 11.61 -23.76 12.05
CA PHE A 420 12.59 -24.81 11.76
C PHE A 420 13.94 -24.51 12.42
N SER A 421 14.46 -23.29 12.27
CA SER A 421 15.70 -22.86 12.90
C SER A 421 15.66 -23.02 14.41
N SER A 422 14.57 -22.62 15.07
CA SER A 422 14.40 -22.74 16.51
C SER A 422 14.41 -24.22 16.95
N VAL A 423 13.65 -25.08 16.26
CA VAL A 423 13.58 -26.52 16.57
C VAL A 423 14.95 -27.18 16.41
N PHE A 424 15.67 -26.92 15.32
CA PHE A 424 16.99 -27.50 15.08
C PHE A 424 18.02 -27.04 16.10
N MET A 425 18.05 -25.74 16.42
CA MET A 425 18.93 -25.20 17.46
C MET A 425 18.62 -25.81 18.83
N SER A 426 17.34 -25.95 19.18
CA SER A 426 16.90 -26.58 20.43
C SER A 426 17.26 -28.06 20.49
N ALA A 427 17.11 -28.78 19.38
CA ALA A 427 17.49 -30.19 19.27
C ALA A 427 19.00 -30.40 19.54
N ILE A 428 19.86 -29.52 19.02
CA ILE A 428 21.30 -29.59 19.33
C ILE A 428 21.54 -29.42 20.81
N PHE A 429 20.88 -28.46 21.44
CA PHE A 429 21.05 -28.22 22.87
C PHE A 429 20.59 -29.43 23.71
N LEU A 430 19.52 -30.11 23.30
CA LEU A 430 19.02 -31.31 23.97
C LEU A 430 19.91 -32.54 23.76
N PHE A 431 20.43 -32.75 22.55
CA PHE A 431 21.19 -33.96 22.22
C PHE A 431 22.70 -33.83 22.42
N ARG A 432 23.23 -32.62 22.55
CA ARG A 432 24.65 -32.37 22.73
C ARG A 432 24.97 -32.14 24.20
N ARG A 433 25.80 -33.01 24.78
CA ARG A 433 26.20 -32.95 26.20
C ARG A 433 26.89 -31.64 26.59
N GLU A 434 27.60 -31.02 25.65
CA GLU A 434 28.31 -29.75 25.81
C GLU A 434 28.04 -28.84 24.60
N PRO A 435 26.93 -28.07 24.59
CA PRO A 435 26.53 -27.24 23.46
C PRO A 435 27.35 -25.96 23.30
N GLU A 436 28.01 -25.50 24.37
CA GLU A 436 28.82 -24.28 24.37
C GLU A 436 30.21 -24.49 23.75
N ASN A 437 30.76 -25.71 23.83
CA ASN A 437 32.07 -26.02 23.29
C ASN A 437 32.01 -26.28 21.79
N ASP A 438 33.02 -25.85 21.03
CA ASP A 438 33.11 -26.16 19.59
C ASP A 438 33.32 -27.66 19.35
N THR A 439 32.70 -28.22 18.30
CA THR A 439 32.96 -29.63 17.95
C THR A 439 34.39 -29.81 17.47
N ARG A 440 34.96 -31.01 17.67
CA ARG A 440 36.24 -31.40 17.09
C ARG A 440 36.31 -31.15 15.58
N ARG A 441 35.20 -31.37 14.86
CA ARG A 441 35.07 -31.11 13.43
C ARG A 441 35.32 -29.65 13.08
N TRP A 442 34.73 -28.71 13.82
CA TRP A 442 34.94 -27.27 13.62
C TRP A 442 36.41 -26.88 13.82
N VAL A 443 37.02 -27.36 14.90
CA VAL A 443 38.43 -27.10 15.24
C VAL A 443 39.37 -27.65 14.15
N GLU A 444 39.09 -28.84 13.61
CA GLU A 444 39.91 -29.44 12.55
C GLU A 444 39.79 -28.70 11.20
N MET A 445 38.63 -28.10 10.88
CA MET A 445 38.47 -27.29 9.68
C MET A 445 39.28 -25.98 9.77
N HIS A 446 39.31 -25.32 10.93
CA HIS A 446 40.06 -24.08 11.11
C HIS A 446 41.58 -24.25 11.13
N LYS A 447 42.11 -25.44 11.49
CA LYS A 447 43.55 -25.71 11.45
C LYS A 447 44.12 -25.85 10.03
N LYS A 448 43.26 -26.05 9.03
CA LYS A 448 43.66 -26.27 7.62
C LYS A 448 43.65 -25.00 6.78
N VAL A 449 43.08 -23.91 7.30
CA VAL A 449 43.00 -22.59 6.66
C VAL A 449 44.09 -21.71 7.26
#